data_AF-A0A7X3CU41-F1
#
_entry.id   AF-A0A7X3CU41-F1
#
_cell.length_a   1.000
_cell.length_b   1.000
_cell.length_c   1.000
_cell.angle_alpha   90.00
_cell.angle_beta   90.00
_cell.angle_gamma   90.00
#
_symmetry.space_group_name_H-M   'P 1'
#
loop_
_entity.id
_entity.type
_entity.pdbx_description
1 polymer ?
#
loop_
_entity_poly.entity_id
_entity_poly.type
_entity_poly.pdbx_seq_one_letter_code
_entity_poly.pdbx_strand_id
1 'polypeptide(L)'
;MNLADMLSYADIHDLSRIAGTYHCECNDHSKHELIQSILSRVGRSDVFERYVDELTIEDIRFLNSLLFDQRGSFSLEELLARVQQSKFVKDEAETDWNPREMITRFKHRGWLFNGHSQQTRYLFQIPADLKRRFITALSKRFEERMLLTDEPSVYRDEQKLILDDIWHFLHYLQGQEVMLTSELVMYKRNLQQILERLAVREEPVGKTAWRFGYGRMFRDYPNRFSFIYDYCYFSDLITEHHQVLALTERGKAAVIENRKEDPVHVYRFWLRLYKGPIPQLQSIVQWLNRLGGSWVTLSSLKETLGPLIRPFYYDSADAILEQRILQMMMHLGLLRIGEDEHKGTVIQISKLGSRIIEGTYVPDENPLVLDV
;
A
#
# COMPACT_ATOMS: atom_id res chain seq x y z
N MET A 1 -15.60 8.72 -15.37
CA MET A 1 -15.85 10.00 -16.05
C MET A 1 -14.55 10.76 -16.16
N ASN A 2 -14.29 11.39 -17.31
CA ASN A 2 -13.12 12.22 -17.57
C ASN A 2 -13.39 13.67 -17.16
N LEU A 3 -12.37 14.53 -17.22
CA LEU A 3 -12.45 15.92 -16.80
C LEU A 3 -13.52 16.69 -17.58
N ALA A 4 -13.58 16.48 -18.91
CA ALA A 4 -14.59 17.09 -19.77
C ALA A 4 -16.03 16.76 -19.32
N ASP A 5 -16.28 15.50 -18.95
CA ASP A 5 -17.59 15.08 -18.43
C ASP A 5 -17.90 15.81 -17.13
N MET A 6 -16.96 15.83 -16.17
CA MET A 6 -17.16 16.46 -14.86
C MET A 6 -17.42 17.98 -14.98
N LEU A 7 -16.69 18.67 -15.85
CA LEU A 7 -16.88 20.09 -16.12
C LEU A 7 -18.27 20.39 -16.71
N SER A 8 -18.84 19.48 -17.51
CA SER A 8 -20.18 19.64 -18.06
C SER A 8 -21.28 19.63 -16.97
N TYR A 9 -21.07 18.89 -15.87
CA TYR A 9 -21.99 18.81 -14.73
C TYR A 9 -21.73 19.88 -13.66
N ALA A 10 -20.53 20.46 -13.61
CA ALA A 10 -20.20 21.51 -12.66
C ALA A 10 -21.08 22.76 -12.87
N ASP A 11 -21.40 23.45 -11.78
CA ASP A 11 -22.09 24.74 -11.85
C ASP A 11 -21.15 25.84 -12.37
N ILE A 12 -21.74 26.96 -12.80
CA ILE A 12 -20.96 28.06 -13.39
C ILE A 12 -20.00 28.71 -12.39
N HIS A 13 -20.32 28.71 -11.09
CA HIS A 13 -19.46 29.31 -10.07
C HIS A 13 -18.20 28.46 -9.82
N ASP A 14 -18.36 27.15 -9.75
CA ASP A 14 -17.23 26.21 -9.66
C ASP A 14 -16.36 26.31 -10.93
N LEU A 15 -16.96 26.44 -12.12
CA LEU A 15 -16.21 26.67 -13.35
C LEU A 15 -15.44 27.99 -13.36
N SER A 16 -16.05 29.11 -12.96
CA SER A 16 -15.36 30.40 -12.84
C SER A 16 -14.19 30.35 -11.85
N ARG A 17 -14.32 29.64 -10.73
CA ARG A 17 -13.21 29.45 -9.77
C ARG A 17 -12.05 28.65 -10.38
N ILE A 18 -12.37 27.60 -11.14
CA ILE A 18 -11.34 26.80 -11.84
C ILE A 18 -10.65 27.65 -12.91
N ALA A 19 -11.42 28.35 -13.76
CA ALA A 19 -10.89 29.24 -14.77
C ALA A 19 -9.98 30.33 -14.16
N GLY A 20 -10.40 30.94 -13.05
CA GLY A 20 -9.61 31.92 -12.31
C GLY A 20 -8.30 31.35 -11.76
N THR A 21 -8.32 30.12 -11.25
CA THR A 21 -7.10 29.44 -10.73
C THR A 21 -6.04 29.23 -11.83
N TYR A 22 -6.47 29.00 -13.07
CA TYR A 22 -5.60 28.80 -14.23
C TYR A 22 -5.33 30.08 -15.04
N HIS A 23 -5.87 31.22 -14.59
CA HIS A 23 -5.85 32.51 -15.30
C HIS A 23 -6.30 32.38 -16.76
N CYS A 24 -7.43 31.70 -16.97
CA CYS A 24 -8.04 31.54 -18.27
C CYS A 24 -8.62 32.87 -18.78
N GLU A 25 -8.38 33.20 -20.04
CA GLU A 25 -9.05 34.32 -20.72
C GLU A 25 -10.37 33.82 -21.33
N CYS A 26 -11.50 34.12 -20.69
CA CYS A 26 -12.83 33.71 -21.14
C CYS A 26 -13.95 34.57 -20.52
N ASN A 27 -15.16 34.52 -21.09
CA ASN A 27 -16.34 35.14 -20.48
C ASN A 27 -16.86 34.31 -19.29
N ASP A 28 -16.81 34.88 -18.09
CA ASP A 28 -17.26 34.24 -16.85
C ASP A 28 -18.76 33.91 -16.81
N HIS A 29 -19.56 34.44 -17.73
CA HIS A 29 -20.99 34.16 -17.84
C HIS A 29 -21.33 33.06 -18.86
N SER A 30 -20.37 32.60 -19.65
CA SER A 30 -20.57 31.54 -20.65
C SER A 30 -20.00 30.22 -20.16
N LYS A 31 -20.89 29.31 -19.73
CA LYS A 31 -20.50 27.95 -19.30
C LYS A 31 -19.66 27.23 -20.36
N HIS A 32 -20.05 27.36 -21.63
CA HIS A 32 -19.34 26.71 -22.73
C HIS A 32 -17.92 27.27 -22.90
N GLU A 33 -17.74 28.60 -22.88
CA GLU A 33 -16.41 29.21 -22.99
C GLU A 33 -15.51 28.87 -21.80
N LEU A 34 -16.05 28.87 -20.58
CA LEU A 34 -15.33 28.46 -19.38
C LEU A 34 -14.81 27.02 -19.52
N ILE A 35 -15.67 26.07 -19.91
CA ILE A 35 -15.27 24.67 -20.09
C ILE A 35 -14.17 24.55 -21.15
N GLN A 36 -14.32 25.20 -22.31
CA GLN A 36 -13.32 25.13 -23.39
C GLN A 36 -11.98 25.73 -22.96
N SER A 37 -12.00 26.88 -22.28
CA SER A 37 -10.79 27.56 -21.82
C SER A 37 -10.07 26.74 -20.74
N ILE A 38 -10.80 26.16 -19.78
CA ILE A 38 -10.26 25.24 -18.77
C ILE A 38 -9.65 24.00 -19.44
N LEU A 39 -10.37 23.33 -20.33
CA LEU A 39 -9.86 22.13 -21.00
C LEU A 39 -8.61 22.42 -21.84
N SER A 40 -8.60 23.54 -22.56
CA SER A 40 -7.44 23.98 -23.34
C SER A 40 -6.23 24.26 -22.43
N ARG A 41 -6.42 24.97 -21.32
CA ARG A 41 -5.33 25.35 -20.41
C ARG A 41 -4.82 24.19 -19.57
N VAL A 42 -5.72 23.42 -18.94
CA VAL A 42 -5.38 22.26 -18.09
C VAL A 42 -4.90 21.09 -18.94
N GLY A 43 -5.37 20.96 -20.18
CA GLY A 43 -4.95 19.91 -21.11
C GLY A 43 -3.47 19.98 -21.50
N ARG A 44 -2.86 21.17 -21.40
CA ARG A 44 -1.43 21.37 -21.66
C ARG A 44 -0.55 20.67 -20.60
N SER A 45 0.44 19.91 -21.07
CA SER A 45 1.36 19.17 -20.18
C SER A 45 2.22 20.11 -19.34
N ASP A 46 2.77 21.17 -19.93
CA ASP A 46 3.64 22.15 -19.25
C ASP A 46 2.94 22.87 -18.11
N VAL A 47 1.66 23.22 -18.30
CA VAL A 47 0.84 23.84 -17.26
C VAL A 47 0.58 22.83 -16.14
N PHE A 48 0.12 21.62 -16.48
CA PHE A 48 -0.20 20.62 -15.47
C PHE A 48 1.01 20.17 -14.64
N GLU A 49 2.15 19.89 -15.29
CA GLU A 49 3.40 19.50 -14.62
C GLU A 49 3.83 20.58 -13.62
N ARG A 50 3.75 21.87 -13.99
CA ARG A 50 4.05 22.98 -13.07
C ARG A 50 3.22 22.94 -11.79
N TYR A 51 1.90 22.73 -11.89
CA TYR A 51 1.06 22.63 -10.70
C TYR A 51 1.33 21.37 -9.87
N VAL A 52 1.83 20.29 -10.48
CA VAL A 52 2.26 19.08 -9.78
C VAL A 52 3.59 19.32 -9.05
N ASP A 53 4.49 20.11 -9.64
CA ASP A 53 5.78 20.45 -9.04
C ASP A 53 5.64 21.39 -7.84
N GLU A 54 4.64 22.28 -7.86
CA GLU A 54 4.30 23.19 -6.77
C GLU A 54 3.61 22.50 -5.57
N LEU A 55 3.35 21.19 -5.64
CA LEU A 55 2.70 20.47 -4.54
C LEU A 55 3.62 20.31 -3.34
N THR A 56 3.08 20.65 -2.16
CA THR A 56 3.72 20.32 -0.89
C THR A 56 3.73 18.81 -0.67
N ILE A 57 4.53 18.34 0.29
CA ILE A 57 4.56 16.91 0.60
C ILE A 57 3.21 16.40 1.15
N GLU A 58 2.47 17.23 1.88
CA GLU A 58 1.11 16.91 2.37
C GLU A 58 0.13 16.77 1.21
N ASP A 59 0.21 17.62 0.19
CA ASP A 59 -0.60 17.52 -1.03
C ASP A 59 -0.29 16.20 -1.76
N ILE A 60 0.98 15.82 -1.88
CA ILE A 60 1.41 14.56 -2.51
C ILE A 60 0.93 13.35 -1.72
N ARG A 61 1.04 13.37 -0.38
CA ARG A 61 0.52 12.31 0.49
C ARG A 61 -1.00 12.18 0.39
N PHE A 62 -1.72 13.31 0.34
CA PHE A 62 -3.16 13.29 0.14
C PHE A 62 -3.50 12.70 -1.23
N LEU A 63 -2.86 13.15 -2.32
CA LEU A 63 -3.02 12.55 -3.64
C LEU A 63 -2.71 11.05 -3.63
N ASN A 64 -1.60 10.63 -3.01
CA ASN A 64 -1.20 9.23 -2.93
C ASN A 64 -2.29 8.33 -2.32
N SER A 65 -3.06 8.85 -1.35
CA SER A 65 -4.20 8.13 -0.80
C SER A 65 -5.33 7.92 -1.82
N LEU A 66 -5.50 8.82 -2.80
CA LEU A 66 -6.59 8.81 -3.78
C LEU A 66 -6.22 8.10 -5.10
N LEU A 67 -4.97 8.22 -5.54
CA LEU A 67 -4.52 7.85 -6.89
C LEU A 67 -4.58 6.34 -7.22
N PHE A 68 -4.58 5.46 -6.23
CA PHE A 68 -4.69 4.01 -6.47
C PHE A 68 -5.99 3.40 -5.95
N ASP A 69 -6.94 4.23 -5.50
CA ASP A 69 -8.25 3.77 -5.05
C ASP A 69 -9.17 3.49 -6.25
N GLN A 70 -9.58 2.24 -6.45
CA GLN A 70 -10.43 1.85 -7.57
C GLN A 70 -11.89 2.30 -7.44
N ARG A 71 -12.38 2.64 -6.23
CA ARG A 71 -13.76 3.11 -6.02
C ARG A 71 -14.02 4.42 -6.75
N GLY A 72 -13.01 5.29 -6.82
CA GLY A 72 -13.06 6.55 -7.58
C GLY A 72 -14.03 7.61 -7.04
N SER A 73 -14.73 7.32 -5.94
CA SER A 73 -15.64 8.23 -5.25
C SER A 73 -15.46 8.15 -3.73
N PHE A 74 -15.56 9.29 -3.05
CA PHE A 74 -15.27 9.43 -1.62
C PHE A 74 -16.31 10.27 -0.91
N SER A 75 -16.68 9.95 0.32
CA SER A 75 -17.46 10.86 1.16
C SER A 75 -16.59 12.03 1.67
N LEU A 76 -17.23 13.09 2.17
CA LEU A 76 -16.50 14.19 2.82
C LEU A 76 -15.70 13.69 4.05
N GLU A 77 -16.29 12.78 4.82
CA GLU A 77 -15.66 12.22 6.03
C GLU A 77 -14.41 11.42 5.68
N GLU A 78 -14.47 10.61 4.62
CA GLU A 78 -13.30 9.87 4.11
C GLU A 78 -12.21 10.83 3.64
N LEU A 79 -12.56 11.89 2.90
CA LEU A 79 -11.57 12.88 2.47
C LEU A 79 -10.95 13.60 3.65
N LEU A 80 -11.74 14.01 4.65
CA LEU A 80 -11.25 14.66 5.87
C LEU A 80 -10.29 13.73 6.62
N ALA A 81 -10.63 12.45 6.76
CA ALA A 81 -9.75 11.45 7.39
C ALA A 81 -8.43 11.30 6.61
N ARG A 82 -8.47 11.26 5.28
CA ARG A 82 -7.28 11.17 4.42
C ARG A 82 -6.40 12.41 4.47
N VAL A 83 -7.00 13.60 4.51
CA VAL A 83 -6.26 14.86 4.73
C VAL A 83 -5.60 14.88 6.11
N GLN A 84 -6.29 14.41 7.16
CA GLN A 84 -5.69 14.27 8.50
C GLN A 84 -4.54 13.26 8.52
N GLN A 85 -4.62 12.20 7.73
CA GLN A 85 -3.55 11.21 7.62
C GLN A 85 -2.36 11.69 6.80
N SER A 86 -2.52 12.65 5.88
CA SER A 86 -1.42 13.20 5.09
C SER A 86 -0.49 14.13 5.89
N LYS A 87 -0.98 14.66 7.02
CA LYS A 87 -0.20 15.46 7.96
C LYS A 87 0.46 14.55 9.01
N PHE A 88 1.76 14.30 8.86
CA PHE A 88 2.50 13.40 9.75
C PHE A 88 2.91 14.07 11.06
N VAL A 89 3.30 15.35 11.00
CA VAL A 89 3.65 16.17 12.17
C VAL A 89 2.48 17.09 12.47
N LYS A 90 1.97 17.02 13.69
CA LYS A 90 1.02 18.00 14.20
C LYS A 90 1.81 19.01 15.02
N ASP A 91 2.15 20.14 14.43
CA ASP A 91 2.71 21.25 15.20
C ASP A 91 1.64 21.76 16.16
N GLU A 92 1.90 21.68 17.46
CA GLU A 92 1.00 22.15 18.52
C GLU A 92 0.76 23.68 18.43
N ALA A 93 1.64 24.41 17.74
CA ALA A 93 1.54 25.84 17.49
C ALA A 93 0.71 26.22 16.25
N GLU A 94 0.33 25.25 15.41
CA GLU A 94 -0.39 25.50 14.16
C GLU A 94 -1.91 25.35 14.37
N THR A 95 -2.48 26.26 15.15
CA THR A 95 -3.89 26.28 15.56
C THR A 95 -4.88 26.50 14.42
N ASP A 96 -4.41 27.01 13.26
CA ASP A 96 -5.25 27.40 12.12
C ASP A 96 -5.34 26.35 11.00
N TRP A 97 -4.75 25.16 11.17
CA TRP A 97 -4.79 24.15 10.11
C TRP A 97 -6.19 23.52 9.95
N ASN A 98 -6.89 23.88 8.88
CA ASN A 98 -8.21 23.36 8.56
C ASN A 98 -8.15 22.32 7.41
N PRO A 99 -8.44 21.03 7.68
CA PRO A 99 -8.46 19.97 6.66
C PRO A 99 -9.37 20.28 5.45
N ARG A 100 -10.43 21.07 5.64
CA ARG A 100 -11.36 21.45 4.56
C ARG A 100 -10.72 22.36 3.53
N GLU A 101 -9.65 23.08 3.88
CA GLU A 101 -8.96 23.97 2.95
C GLU A 101 -8.21 23.19 1.87
N MET A 102 -7.62 22.04 2.20
CA MET A 102 -6.98 21.17 1.21
C MET A 102 -8.00 20.65 0.19
N ILE A 103 -9.16 20.20 0.67
CA ILE A 103 -10.28 19.75 -0.18
C ILE A 103 -10.75 20.91 -1.07
N THR A 104 -10.95 22.09 -0.49
CA THR A 104 -11.38 23.30 -1.22
C THR A 104 -10.37 23.71 -2.29
N ARG A 105 -9.07 23.68 -1.98
CA ARG A 105 -7.99 23.96 -2.94
C ARG A 105 -8.01 22.97 -4.10
N PHE A 106 -8.20 21.68 -3.83
CA PHE A 106 -8.31 20.66 -4.88
C PHE A 106 -9.56 20.84 -5.74
N LYS A 107 -10.69 21.28 -5.17
CA LYS A 107 -11.88 21.68 -5.93
C LYS A 107 -11.61 22.90 -6.81
N HIS A 108 -10.97 23.94 -6.27
CA HIS A 108 -10.66 25.15 -7.03
C HIS A 108 -9.71 24.90 -8.19
N ARG A 109 -8.77 23.95 -8.05
CA ARG A 109 -7.94 23.47 -9.15
C ARG A 109 -8.67 22.59 -10.16
N GLY A 110 -9.94 22.25 -9.94
CA GLY A 110 -10.68 21.34 -10.81
C GLY A 110 -10.12 19.92 -10.79
N TRP A 111 -9.58 19.49 -9.64
CA TRP A 111 -9.02 18.14 -9.45
C TRP A 111 -9.96 17.20 -8.72
N LEU A 112 -10.92 17.78 -8.01
CA LEU A 112 -11.93 17.09 -7.23
C LEU A 112 -13.30 17.71 -7.51
N PHE A 113 -14.28 16.88 -7.83
CA PHE A 113 -15.64 17.31 -8.18
C PHE A 113 -16.67 16.64 -7.29
N ASN A 114 -17.79 17.32 -7.03
CA ASN A 114 -18.96 16.67 -6.46
C ASN A 114 -19.57 15.70 -7.48
N GLY A 115 -20.20 14.62 -7.01
CA GLY A 115 -20.97 13.74 -7.87
C GLY A 115 -22.20 14.46 -8.45
N HIS A 116 -22.63 14.02 -9.63
CA HIS A 116 -23.64 14.71 -10.44
C HIS A 116 -25.06 14.14 -10.28
N SER A 117 -25.20 12.87 -9.88
CA SER A 117 -26.51 12.22 -9.69
C SER A 117 -27.06 12.44 -8.28
N GLN A 118 -28.38 12.25 -8.09
CA GLN A 118 -29.00 12.33 -6.76
C GLN A 118 -28.37 11.36 -5.76
N GLN A 119 -27.93 10.18 -6.20
CA GLN A 119 -27.28 9.16 -5.37
C GLN A 119 -25.83 9.52 -5.04
N THR A 120 -25.16 10.31 -5.89
CA THR A 120 -23.73 10.65 -5.75
C THR A 120 -23.47 12.08 -5.31
N ARG A 121 -24.50 12.91 -5.11
CA ARG A 121 -24.35 14.38 -4.86
C ARG A 121 -23.48 14.73 -3.65
N TYR A 122 -23.35 13.81 -2.70
CA TYR A 122 -22.55 13.97 -1.49
C TYR A 122 -21.16 13.30 -1.58
N LEU A 123 -20.87 12.67 -2.71
CA LEU A 123 -19.58 12.04 -2.97
C LEU A 123 -18.70 12.97 -3.80
N PHE A 124 -17.41 12.82 -3.63
CA PHE A 124 -16.36 13.53 -4.34
C PHE A 124 -15.62 12.58 -5.26
N GLN A 125 -15.25 13.02 -6.46
CA GLN A 125 -14.61 12.19 -7.47
C GLN A 125 -13.43 12.94 -8.12
N ILE A 126 -12.38 12.19 -8.44
CA ILE A 126 -11.27 12.66 -9.28
C ILE A 126 -11.55 12.19 -10.71
N PRO A 127 -11.44 13.07 -11.73
CA PRO A 127 -11.56 12.65 -13.12
C PRO A 127 -10.55 11.56 -13.49
N ALA A 128 -10.98 10.54 -14.23
CA ALA A 128 -10.18 9.35 -14.50
C ALA A 128 -8.95 9.62 -15.39
N ASP A 129 -9.08 10.53 -16.35
CA ASP A 129 -7.97 11.09 -17.14
C ASP A 129 -6.99 11.90 -16.28
N LEU A 130 -7.50 12.74 -15.38
CA LEU A 130 -6.66 13.53 -14.49
C LEU A 130 -5.87 12.65 -13.50
N LYS A 131 -6.52 11.63 -12.94
CA LYS A 131 -5.89 10.61 -12.10
C LYS A 131 -4.72 9.93 -12.82
N ARG A 132 -4.90 9.55 -14.09
CA ARG A 132 -3.83 8.99 -14.93
C ARG A 132 -2.69 10.00 -15.14
N ARG A 133 -3.01 11.26 -15.43
CA ARG A 133 -2.01 12.33 -15.61
C ARG A 133 -1.20 12.59 -14.34
N PHE A 134 -1.83 12.59 -13.16
CA PHE A 134 -1.11 12.68 -11.89
C PHE A 134 -0.15 11.53 -11.69
N ILE A 135 -0.60 10.29 -11.95
CA ILE A 135 0.25 9.11 -11.84
C ILE A 135 1.47 9.26 -12.77
N THR A 136 1.25 9.66 -14.03
CA THR A 136 2.34 9.87 -14.99
C THR A 136 3.31 10.97 -14.56
N ALA A 137 2.81 12.13 -14.14
CA ALA A 137 3.65 13.26 -13.74
C ALA A 137 4.46 12.95 -12.47
N LEU A 138 3.83 12.34 -11.46
CA LEU A 138 4.52 11.92 -10.24
C LEU A 138 5.49 10.77 -10.50
N SER A 139 5.16 9.82 -11.36
CA SER A 139 6.09 8.77 -11.82
C SER A 139 7.36 9.38 -12.37
N LYS A 140 7.26 10.30 -13.34
CA LYS A 140 8.42 10.99 -13.94
C LYS A 140 9.27 11.68 -12.88
N ARG A 141 8.64 12.44 -11.99
CA ARG A 141 9.32 13.13 -10.88
C ARG A 141 10.02 12.18 -9.90
N PHE A 142 9.43 11.01 -9.64
CA PHE A 142 10.04 9.99 -8.79
C PHE A 142 11.18 9.25 -9.50
N GLU A 143 11.01 8.92 -10.79
CA GLU A 143 12.03 8.31 -11.65
C GLU A 143 13.28 9.18 -11.77
N GLU A 144 13.14 10.51 -11.86
CA GLU A 144 14.27 11.46 -11.88
C GLU A 144 15.16 11.39 -10.62
N ARG A 145 14.65 10.84 -9.52
CA ARG A 145 15.38 10.64 -8.26
C ARG A 145 15.93 9.21 -8.12
N MET A 146 15.54 8.30 -9.00
CA MET A 146 15.96 6.90 -8.93
C MET A 146 17.39 6.74 -9.43
N LEU A 147 18.18 5.99 -8.66
CA LEU A 147 19.49 5.54 -9.08
C LEU A 147 19.38 4.12 -9.60
N LEU A 148 19.49 3.98 -10.93
CA LEU A 148 19.49 2.68 -11.59
C LEU A 148 20.84 1.99 -11.44
N THR A 149 20.80 0.66 -11.41
CA THR A 149 21.98 -0.21 -11.43
C THR A 149 21.81 -1.29 -12.48
N ASP A 150 22.93 -1.95 -12.81
CA ASP A 150 22.88 -3.21 -13.53
C ASP A 150 22.42 -4.33 -12.59
N GLU A 151 22.24 -5.53 -13.14
CA GLU A 151 21.93 -6.72 -12.33
C GLU A 151 23.11 -7.03 -11.39
N PRO A 152 22.86 -7.13 -10.07
CA PRO A 152 23.91 -7.44 -9.10
C PRO A 152 24.41 -8.88 -9.28
N SER A 153 25.65 -9.13 -8.85
CA SER A 153 26.28 -10.45 -8.94
C SER A 153 25.58 -11.51 -8.08
N VAL A 154 24.98 -11.08 -6.96
CA VAL A 154 24.21 -11.92 -6.05
C VAL A 154 22.93 -11.21 -5.65
N TYR A 155 21.81 -11.92 -5.77
CA TYR A 155 20.52 -11.47 -5.26
C TYR A 155 19.70 -12.63 -4.71
N ARG A 156 18.76 -12.28 -3.82
CA ARG A 156 17.77 -13.17 -3.24
C ARG A 156 16.44 -12.99 -3.98
N ASP A 157 15.90 -14.09 -4.49
CA ASP A 157 14.57 -14.20 -5.08
C ASP A 157 13.86 -15.41 -4.47
N GLU A 158 12.86 -15.16 -3.63
CA GLU A 158 12.12 -16.22 -2.94
C GLU A 158 10.95 -16.78 -3.74
N GLN A 159 10.62 -16.20 -4.90
CA GLN A 159 9.58 -16.69 -5.81
C GLN A 159 8.30 -17.16 -5.07
N LYS A 160 7.97 -18.45 -5.13
CA LYS A 160 6.76 -19.02 -4.51
C LYS A 160 7.02 -19.75 -3.19
N LEU A 161 8.20 -19.58 -2.59
CA LEU A 161 8.59 -20.33 -1.39
C LEU A 161 7.62 -20.13 -0.22
N ILE A 162 6.90 -19.00 -0.14
CA ILE A 162 5.92 -18.80 0.95
C ILE A 162 4.72 -19.73 0.85
N LEU A 163 4.32 -20.10 -0.37
CA LEU A 163 3.25 -21.05 -0.61
C LEU A 163 3.71 -22.46 -0.23
N ASP A 164 4.98 -22.77 -0.49
CA ASP A 164 5.60 -24.02 -0.08
C ASP A 164 5.71 -24.07 1.45
N ASP A 165 6.12 -22.99 2.10
CA ASP A 165 6.24 -22.91 3.56
C ASP A 165 4.88 -23.04 4.27
N ILE A 166 3.81 -22.42 3.74
CA ILE A 166 2.43 -22.64 4.21
C ILE A 166 2.07 -24.12 4.08
N TRP A 167 2.35 -24.73 2.92
CA TRP A 167 2.05 -26.13 2.67
C TRP A 167 2.80 -27.07 3.63
N HIS A 168 4.10 -26.85 3.86
CA HIS A 168 4.92 -27.62 4.79
C HIS A 168 4.42 -27.49 6.23
N PHE A 169 4.00 -26.29 6.64
CA PHE A 169 3.44 -26.04 7.96
C PHE A 169 2.13 -26.82 8.17
N LEU A 170 1.20 -26.81 7.21
CA LEU A 170 -0.04 -27.57 7.33
C LEU A 170 0.22 -29.09 7.35
N HIS A 171 1.13 -29.59 6.53
CA HIS A 171 1.51 -31.02 6.53
C HIS A 171 2.21 -31.44 7.83
N TYR A 172 2.95 -30.53 8.46
CA TYR A 172 3.52 -30.77 9.78
C TYR A 172 2.42 -31.01 10.83
N LEU A 173 1.36 -30.20 10.81
CA LEU A 173 0.23 -30.32 11.74
C LEU A 173 -0.66 -31.54 11.48
N GLN A 174 -0.68 -32.07 10.26
CA GLN A 174 -1.39 -33.33 9.98
C GLN A 174 -0.75 -34.51 10.72
N GLY A 175 0.58 -34.50 10.87
CA GLY A 175 1.34 -35.62 11.41
C GLY A 175 1.38 -35.70 12.94
N GLN A 176 0.99 -34.65 13.65
CA GLN A 176 1.03 -34.58 15.11
C GLN A 176 0.23 -33.40 15.66
N GLU A 177 -0.34 -33.57 16.86
CA GLU A 177 -0.93 -32.48 17.62
C GLU A 177 0.16 -31.61 18.27
N VAL A 178 0.02 -30.29 18.17
CA VAL A 178 0.99 -29.35 18.72
C VAL A 178 0.39 -28.67 19.95
N MET A 179 0.91 -29.00 21.13
CA MET A 179 0.54 -28.31 22.36
C MET A 179 1.04 -26.86 22.34
N LEU A 180 0.17 -25.95 22.75
CA LEU A 180 0.43 -24.53 22.96
C LEU A 180 0.57 -24.24 24.46
N THR A 181 1.20 -23.11 24.79
CA THR A 181 1.22 -22.56 26.14
C THR A 181 -0.14 -21.98 26.53
N SER A 182 -0.27 -21.52 27.78
CA SER A 182 -1.43 -20.75 28.23
C SER A 182 -1.64 -19.43 27.47
N GLU A 183 -0.59 -18.92 26.82
CA GLU A 183 -0.60 -17.72 25.98
C GLU A 183 -0.84 -18.05 24.50
N LEU A 184 -1.21 -19.30 24.19
CA LEU A 184 -1.46 -19.79 22.83
C LEU A 184 -0.22 -19.74 21.90
N VAL A 185 0.98 -19.83 22.48
CA VAL A 185 2.26 -19.85 21.76
C VAL A 185 2.83 -21.26 21.73
N MET A 186 3.51 -21.66 20.64
CA MET A 186 4.19 -22.95 20.57
C MET A 186 5.41 -23.02 21.48
N TYR A 187 5.60 -24.17 22.12
CA TYR A 187 6.86 -24.46 22.82
C TYR A 187 8.06 -24.44 21.87
N LYS A 188 9.22 -23.98 22.37
CA LYS A 188 10.45 -23.78 21.59
C LYS A 188 10.83 -24.96 20.70
N ARG A 189 10.70 -26.20 21.19
CA ARG A 189 11.03 -27.41 20.43
C ARG A 189 10.14 -27.57 19.20
N ASN A 190 8.84 -27.37 19.34
CA ASN A 190 7.88 -27.49 18.24
C ASN A 190 8.11 -26.38 17.21
N LEU A 191 8.31 -25.14 17.68
CA LEU A 191 8.64 -24.01 16.82
C LEU A 191 9.91 -24.29 16.01
N GLN A 192 10.99 -24.74 16.66
CA GLN A 192 12.25 -25.05 15.98
C GLN A 192 12.09 -26.16 14.93
N GLN A 193 11.36 -27.23 15.24
CA GLN A 193 11.09 -28.30 14.28
C GLN A 193 10.29 -27.85 13.05
N ILE A 194 9.38 -26.88 13.22
CA ILE A 194 8.64 -26.29 12.11
C ILE A 194 9.57 -25.41 11.27
N LEU A 195 10.32 -24.51 11.90
CA LEU A 195 11.22 -23.59 11.21
C LEU A 195 12.31 -24.32 10.40
N GLU A 196 12.82 -25.45 10.91
CA GLU A 196 13.79 -26.30 10.21
C GLU A 196 13.24 -26.95 8.93
N ARG A 197 11.92 -27.04 8.78
CA ARG A 197 11.26 -27.59 7.58
C ARG A 197 10.93 -26.55 6.52
N LEU A 198 10.98 -25.26 6.87
CA LEU A 198 10.67 -24.19 5.93
C LEU A 198 11.85 -23.98 4.97
N ALA A 199 11.54 -23.62 3.74
CA ALA A 199 12.53 -23.30 2.72
C ALA A 199 13.34 -22.06 3.10
N VAL A 200 12.69 -21.08 3.71
CA VAL A 200 13.34 -19.87 4.23
C VAL A 200 13.60 -20.06 5.73
N ARG A 201 14.87 -20.14 6.09
CA ARG A 201 15.29 -20.29 7.49
C ARG A 201 15.15 -18.98 8.24
N GLU A 202 14.49 -19.04 9.39
CA GLU A 202 14.42 -17.97 10.38
C GLU A 202 14.83 -18.50 11.75
N GLU A 203 15.47 -17.65 12.54
CA GLU A 203 15.83 -17.97 13.93
C GLU A 203 14.66 -17.64 14.87
N PRO A 204 14.39 -18.48 15.90
CA PRO A 204 13.40 -18.17 16.92
C PRO A 204 13.64 -16.82 17.60
N VAL A 205 12.57 -16.15 18.02
CA VAL A 205 12.68 -14.87 18.72
C VAL A 205 13.39 -15.04 20.07
N GLY A 206 14.39 -14.20 20.33
CA GLY A 206 15.14 -14.20 21.59
C GLY A 206 14.33 -13.60 22.74
N LYS A 207 14.48 -14.14 23.96
CA LYS A 207 13.70 -13.74 25.15
C LYS A 207 13.93 -12.29 25.63
N THR A 208 15.02 -11.66 25.24
CA THR A 208 15.45 -10.34 25.75
C THR A 208 15.46 -9.25 24.67
N ALA A 209 15.20 -9.62 23.41
CA ALA A 209 15.17 -8.65 22.32
C ALA A 209 13.81 -7.94 22.33
N TRP A 210 13.81 -6.64 22.61
CA TRP A 210 12.64 -5.81 22.38
C TRP A 210 12.25 -5.91 20.89
N ARG A 211 10.99 -6.23 20.61
CA ARG A 211 10.48 -6.50 19.25
C ARG A 211 9.17 -5.76 19.02
N PHE A 212 9.07 -5.17 17.85
CA PHE A 212 7.85 -4.59 17.30
C PHE A 212 7.58 -5.18 15.93
N GLY A 213 6.31 -5.24 15.51
CA GLY A 213 5.87 -5.90 14.29
C GLY A 213 4.35 -5.88 14.16
N TYR A 214 3.83 -6.47 13.09
CA TYR A 214 2.41 -6.46 12.76
C TYR A 214 1.85 -7.87 12.67
N GLY A 215 0.58 -8.02 12.98
CA GLY A 215 -0.09 -9.32 13.12
C GLY A 215 -0.25 -9.73 14.57
N ARG A 216 -0.76 -10.93 14.80
CA ARG A 216 -1.07 -11.42 16.15
C ARG A 216 0.17 -12.01 16.80
N MET A 217 0.93 -12.80 16.04
CA MET A 217 2.06 -13.58 16.59
C MET A 217 3.44 -12.94 16.42
N PHE A 218 3.51 -11.64 16.06
CA PHE A 218 4.79 -11.01 15.72
C PHE A 218 5.78 -10.98 16.90
N ARG A 219 5.27 -11.02 18.14
CA ARG A 219 6.08 -11.00 19.38
C ARG A 219 6.78 -12.34 19.60
N ASP A 220 6.10 -13.43 19.27
CA ASP A 220 6.49 -14.77 19.65
C ASP A 220 7.18 -15.52 18.50
N TYR A 221 6.84 -15.17 17.25
CA TYR A 221 7.35 -15.82 16.06
C TYR A 221 8.19 -14.88 15.18
N PRO A 222 9.13 -15.44 14.39
CA PRO A 222 9.87 -14.68 13.38
C PRO A 222 8.95 -14.03 12.35
N ASN A 223 9.44 -13.05 11.57
CA ASN A 223 8.57 -12.16 10.78
C ASN A 223 7.76 -12.94 9.73
N ARG A 224 8.44 -13.79 8.96
CA ARG A 224 7.78 -14.55 7.89
C ARG A 224 6.92 -15.66 8.48
N PHE A 225 7.40 -16.39 9.49
CA PHE A 225 6.61 -17.44 10.11
C PHE A 225 5.38 -16.90 10.86
N SER A 226 5.49 -15.78 11.55
CA SER A 226 4.33 -15.09 12.16
C SER A 226 3.27 -14.77 11.11
N PHE A 227 3.68 -14.28 9.94
CA PHE A 227 2.77 -13.99 8.84
C PHE A 227 2.09 -15.26 8.30
N ILE A 228 2.84 -16.35 8.10
CA ILE A 228 2.31 -17.66 7.67
C ILE A 228 1.29 -18.17 8.67
N TYR A 229 1.61 -18.09 9.95
CA TYR A 229 0.76 -18.54 11.04
C TYR A 229 -0.55 -17.76 11.07
N ASP A 230 -0.49 -16.42 11.04
CA ASP A 230 -1.66 -15.56 11.02
C ASP A 230 -2.50 -15.80 9.75
N TYR A 231 -1.85 -15.96 8.59
CA TYR A 231 -2.54 -16.29 7.35
C TYR A 231 -3.35 -17.59 7.48
N CYS A 232 -2.74 -18.64 8.03
CA CYS A 232 -3.41 -19.92 8.22
C CYS A 232 -4.58 -19.81 9.20
N TYR A 233 -4.41 -19.04 10.28
CA TYR A 233 -5.45 -18.82 11.27
C TYR A 233 -6.65 -18.08 10.66
N PHE A 234 -6.44 -16.92 10.05
CA PHE A 234 -7.50 -16.11 9.47
C PHE A 234 -8.13 -16.72 8.20
N SER A 235 -7.42 -17.65 7.55
CA SER A 235 -7.96 -18.41 6.41
C SER A 235 -8.70 -19.68 6.83
N ASP A 236 -8.92 -19.88 8.13
CA ASP A 236 -9.59 -21.05 8.71
C ASP A 236 -8.89 -22.35 8.31
N LEU A 237 -7.55 -22.38 8.29
CA LEU A 237 -6.74 -23.57 8.02
C LEU A 237 -6.23 -24.22 9.31
N ILE A 238 -6.04 -23.42 10.36
CA ILE A 238 -5.62 -23.87 11.70
C ILE A 238 -6.53 -23.28 12.77
N THR A 239 -6.57 -23.93 13.93
CA THR A 239 -7.30 -23.48 15.12
C THR A 239 -6.47 -23.71 16.38
N GLU A 240 -6.74 -22.92 17.42
CA GLU A 240 -6.03 -22.93 18.70
C GLU A 240 -6.99 -23.26 19.86
N HIS A 241 -7.61 -24.44 19.81
CA HIS A 241 -8.65 -24.80 20.75
C HIS A 241 -8.07 -25.64 21.90
N HIS A 242 -8.44 -25.31 23.15
CA HIS A 242 -7.95 -26.02 24.35
C HIS A 242 -6.41 -26.11 24.43
N GLN A 243 -5.70 -25.04 24.05
CA GLN A 243 -4.23 -25.01 24.00
C GLN A 243 -3.63 -26.08 23.06
N VAL A 244 -4.37 -26.49 22.04
CA VAL A 244 -3.89 -27.37 20.97
C VAL A 244 -3.99 -26.62 19.65
N LEU A 245 -2.87 -26.55 18.94
CA LEU A 245 -2.82 -26.14 17.56
C LEU A 245 -3.10 -27.35 16.67
N ALA A 246 -4.19 -27.26 15.91
CA ALA A 246 -4.64 -28.32 15.01
C ALA A 246 -5.14 -27.76 13.69
N LEU A 247 -5.21 -28.64 12.67
CA LEU A 247 -5.88 -28.33 11.41
C LEU A 247 -7.40 -28.27 11.63
N THR A 248 -8.03 -27.27 11.03
CA THR A 248 -9.50 -27.23 10.88
C THR A 248 -9.94 -28.26 9.83
N GLU A 249 -11.24 -28.45 9.63
CA GLU A 249 -11.75 -29.30 8.54
C GLU A 249 -11.30 -28.81 7.17
N ARG A 250 -11.27 -27.49 6.96
CA ARG A 250 -10.75 -26.88 5.73
C ARG A 250 -9.24 -27.09 5.59
N GLY A 251 -8.47 -26.99 6.66
CA GLY A 251 -7.03 -27.28 6.68
C GLY A 251 -6.74 -28.74 6.34
N LYS A 252 -7.48 -29.69 6.92
CA LYS A 252 -7.37 -31.13 6.61
C LYS A 252 -7.67 -31.40 5.14
N ALA A 253 -8.76 -30.83 4.62
CA ALA A 253 -9.13 -30.98 3.20
C ALA A 253 -8.01 -30.45 2.29
N ALA A 254 -7.45 -29.26 2.58
CA ALA A 254 -6.37 -28.68 1.79
C ALA A 254 -5.12 -29.59 1.76
N VAL A 255 -4.77 -30.20 2.89
CA VAL A 255 -3.66 -31.15 2.98
C VAL A 255 -3.94 -32.44 2.20
N ILE A 256 -5.13 -33.03 2.35
CA ILE A 256 -5.53 -34.26 1.63
C ILE A 256 -5.54 -34.04 0.11
N GLU A 257 -6.04 -32.89 -0.34
CA GLU A 257 -6.06 -32.50 -1.75
C GLU A 257 -4.68 -32.11 -2.29
N ASN A 258 -3.66 -32.06 -1.43
CA ASN A 258 -2.33 -31.54 -1.74
C ASN A 258 -2.37 -30.13 -2.37
N ARG A 259 -3.32 -29.31 -1.90
CA ARG A 259 -3.62 -28.00 -2.46
C ARG A 259 -2.68 -26.94 -1.89
N LYS A 260 -2.01 -26.20 -2.76
CA LYS A 260 -1.27 -24.99 -2.38
C LYS A 260 -2.16 -23.76 -2.46
N GLU A 261 -1.86 -22.78 -1.62
CA GLU A 261 -2.60 -21.52 -1.58
C GLU A 261 -2.31 -20.63 -2.79
N ASP A 262 -3.27 -19.75 -3.10
CA ASP A 262 -3.15 -18.79 -4.20
C ASP A 262 -2.26 -17.60 -3.76
N PRO A 263 -1.19 -17.24 -4.50
CA PRO A 263 -0.36 -16.08 -4.18
C PRO A 263 -1.14 -14.77 -4.09
N VAL A 264 -2.23 -14.60 -4.86
CA VAL A 264 -3.10 -13.41 -4.78
C VAL A 264 -3.82 -13.35 -3.44
N HIS A 265 -4.27 -14.49 -2.90
CA HIS A 265 -4.92 -14.53 -1.58
C HIS A 265 -3.93 -14.20 -0.46
N VAL A 266 -2.71 -14.75 -0.52
CA VAL A 266 -1.66 -14.46 0.46
C VAL A 266 -1.24 -12.99 0.41
N TYR A 267 -1.07 -12.43 -0.79
CA TYR A 267 -0.79 -11.00 -0.97
C TYR A 267 -1.91 -10.10 -0.45
N ARG A 268 -3.17 -10.44 -0.77
CA ARG A 268 -4.35 -9.71 -0.28
C ARG A 268 -4.42 -9.73 1.24
N PHE A 269 -4.11 -10.87 1.86
CA PHE A 269 -4.06 -10.99 3.32
C PHE A 269 -2.99 -10.08 3.92
N TRP A 270 -1.78 -10.03 3.36
CA TRP A 270 -0.74 -9.10 3.79
C TRP A 270 -1.18 -7.64 3.74
N LEU A 271 -1.79 -7.22 2.63
CA LEU A 271 -2.32 -5.86 2.50
C LEU A 271 -3.35 -5.55 3.61
N ARG A 272 -4.25 -6.48 3.93
CA ARG A 272 -5.28 -6.29 4.96
C ARG A 272 -4.70 -6.28 6.37
N LEU A 273 -3.72 -7.15 6.64
CA LEU A 273 -3.05 -7.27 7.94
C LEU A 273 -2.26 -6.00 8.27
N TYR A 274 -1.56 -5.45 7.29
CA TYR A 274 -0.65 -4.31 7.49
C TYR A 274 -1.35 -2.96 7.27
N LYS A 275 -2.63 -2.96 6.88
CA LYS A 275 -3.40 -1.74 6.56
C LYS A 275 -3.53 -0.77 7.72
N GLY A 276 -3.76 -1.27 8.93
CA GLY A 276 -3.87 -0.42 10.12
C GLY A 276 -2.56 0.35 10.38
N PRO A 277 -1.42 -0.35 10.53
CA PRO A 277 -0.11 0.27 10.69
C PRO A 277 0.34 1.14 9.50
N ILE A 278 0.05 0.71 8.27
CA ILE A 278 0.47 1.38 7.04
C ILE A 278 -0.76 1.63 6.15
N PRO A 279 -1.55 2.71 6.40
CA PRO A 279 -2.79 2.97 5.64
C PRO A 279 -2.58 3.08 4.13
N GLN A 280 -1.42 3.60 3.70
CA GLN A 280 -1.10 3.82 2.29
C GLN A 280 -0.32 2.65 1.65
N LEU A 281 -0.25 1.48 2.31
CA LEU A 281 0.57 0.35 1.85
C LEU A 281 0.33 0.02 0.39
N GLN A 282 -0.93 -0.09 -0.02
CA GLN A 282 -1.27 -0.45 -1.40
C GLN A 282 -0.73 0.59 -2.40
N SER A 283 -0.86 1.89 -2.11
CA SER A 283 -0.31 2.93 -2.97
C SER A 283 1.21 2.89 -3.04
N ILE A 284 1.90 2.64 -1.92
CA ILE A 284 3.36 2.48 -1.90
C ILE A 284 3.80 1.30 -2.76
N VAL A 285 3.10 0.17 -2.67
CA VAL A 285 3.41 -1.02 -3.48
C VAL A 285 3.17 -0.76 -4.97
N GLN A 286 2.15 0.03 -5.33
CA GLN A 286 1.92 0.44 -6.72
C GLN A 286 3.05 1.35 -7.25
N TRP A 287 3.61 2.24 -6.41
CA TRP A 287 4.80 3.01 -6.79
C TRP A 287 6.04 2.13 -6.92
N LEU A 288 6.26 1.21 -5.98
CA LEU A 288 7.35 0.24 -6.08
C LEU A 288 7.27 -0.58 -7.36
N ASN A 289 6.08 -1.04 -7.75
CA ASN A 289 5.86 -1.73 -9.04
C ASN A 289 6.29 -0.88 -10.25
N ARG A 290 5.97 0.42 -10.24
CA ARG A 290 6.32 1.34 -11.34
C ARG A 290 7.81 1.66 -11.38
N LEU A 291 8.40 1.97 -10.23
CA LEU A 291 9.79 2.43 -10.12
C LEU A 291 10.81 1.27 -10.17
N GLY A 292 10.41 0.08 -9.72
CA GLY A 292 11.27 -1.10 -9.58
C GLY A 292 11.27 -2.05 -10.78
N GLY A 293 10.89 -1.60 -11.98
CA GLY A 293 10.95 -2.44 -13.18
C GLY A 293 12.38 -2.85 -13.56
N SER A 294 13.35 -1.99 -13.23
CA SER A 294 14.79 -2.24 -13.31
C SER A 294 15.39 -2.33 -11.89
N TRP A 295 16.66 -2.74 -11.79
CA TRP A 295 17.37 -2.67 -10.52
C TRP A 295 17.59 -1.22 -10.10
N VAL A 296 17.14 -0.89 -8.88
CA VAL A 296 17.24 0.45 -8.29
C VAL A 296 17.84 0.38 -6.89
N THR A 297 18.56 1.41 -6.46
CA THR A 297 19.15 1.42 -5.12
C THR A 297 18.09 1.63 -4.04
N LEU A 298 18.26 0.95 -2.90
CA LEU A 298 17.43 1.16 -1.72
C LEU A 298 17.53 2.60 -1.20
N SER A 299 18.70 3.23 -1.32
CA SER A 299 18.92 4.62 -0.91
C SER A 299 18.00 5.60 -1.66
N SER A 300 17.97 5.51 -2.99
CA SER A 300 17.13 6.40 -3.82
C SER A 300 15.64 6.16 -3.59
N LEU A 301 15.24 4.90 -3.36
CA LEU A 301 13.87 4.55 -2.98
C LEU A 301 13.46 5.14 -1.63
N LYS A 302 14.33 5.11 -0.61
CA LYS A 302 14.07 5.72 0.70
C LYS A 302 13.85 7.22 0.56
N GLU A 303 14.73 7.91 -0.16
CA GLU A 303 14.62 9.36 -0.38
C GLU A 303 13.33 9.74 -1.13
N THR A 304 12.85 8.86 -2.00
CA THR A 304 11.69 9.14 -2.86
C THR A 304 10.36 8.73 -2.22
N LEU A 305 10.26 7.52 -1.67
CA LEU A 305 9.02 6.96 -1.13
C LEU A 305 8.93 7.05 0.40
N GLY A 306 10.05 7.15 1.10
CA GLY A 306 10.09 7.34 2.56
C GLY A 306 9.23 8.52 3.04
N PRO A 307 9.24 9.69 2.37
CA PRO A 307 8.37 10.81 2.72
C PRO A 307 6.86 10.49 2.64
N LEU A 308 6.44 9.43 1.96
CA LEU A 308 5.04 9.00 1.86
C LEU A 308 4.62 8.00 2.95
N ILE A 309 5.58 7.53 3.76
CA ILE A 309 5.38 6.51 4.79
C ILE A 309 5.33 7.18 6.16
N ARG A 310 4.18 7.04 6.84
CA ARG A 310 4.00 7.58 8.18
C ARG A 310 4.68 6.65 9.19
N PRO A 311 5.56 7.15 10.08
CA PRO A 311 6.04 6.37 11.22
C PRO A 311 4.88 5.84 12.07
N PHE A 312 5.02 4.65 12.63
CA PHE A 312 3.95 3.98 13.37
C PHE A 312 4.48 3.39 14.68
N TYR A 313 4.02 3.96 15.79
CA TYR A 313 4.54 3.71 17.14
C TYR A 313 6.08 3.79 17.18
N TYR A 314 6.75 2.63 17.16
CA TYR A 314 8.19 2.52 17.28
C TYR A 314 8.90 2.24 15.95
N ASP A 315 8.16 2.00 14.87
CA ASP A 315 8.74 1.87 13.54
C ASP A 315 8.91 3.25 12.90
N SER A 316 10.14 3.57 12.51
CA SER A 316 10.45 4.72 11.64
C SER A 316 9.97 4.47 10.20
N ALA A 317 9.86 5.52 9.39
CA ALA A 317 9.49 5.38 7.98
C ALA A 317 10.45 4.43 7.22
N ASP A 318 11.75 4.50 7.52
CA ASP A 318 12.77 3.61 6.93
C ASP A 318 12.58 2.16 7.37
N ALA A 319 12.36 1.92 8.67
CA ALA A 319 12.11 0.58 9.19
C ALA A 319 10.84 -0.03 8.58
N ILE A 320 9.79 0.78 8.39
CA ILE A 320 8.57 0.36 7.69
C ILE A 320 8.90 -0.03 6.25
N LEU A 321 9.58 0.84 5.49
CA LEU A 321 9.91 0.58 4.10
C LEU A 321 10.74 -0.70 3.96
N GLU A 322 11.80 -0.85 4.74
CA GLU A 322 12.71 -1.99 4.64
C GLU A 322 12.10 -3.29 5.14
N GLN A 323 11.64 -3.31 6.39
CA GLN A 323 11.30 -4.56 7.09
C GLN A 323 9.85 -4.96 6.88
N ARG A 324 8.94 -3.98 6.74
CA ARG A 324 7.49 -4.25 6.67
C ARG A 324 6.98 -4.26 5.24
N ILE A 325 7.63 -3.53 4.34
CA ILE A 325 7.27 -3.47 2.93
C ILE A 325 8.21 -4.32 2.10
N LEU A 326 9.48 -3.94 1.95
CA LEU A 326 10.39 -4.58 0.99
C LEU A 326 10.71 -6.04 1.37
N GLN A 327 11.07 -6.31 2.63
CA GLN A 327 11.34 -7.66 3.10
C GLN A 327 10.11 -8.57 2.97
N MET A 328 8.91 -8.07 3.31
CA MET A 328 7.67 -8.83 3.14
C MET A 328 7.32 -9.04 1.67
N MET A 329 7.53 -8.05 0.80
CA MET A 329 7.34 -8.20 -0.64
C MET A 329 8.30 -9.23 -1.23
N MET A 330 9.57 -9.28 -0.77
CA MET A 330 10.50 -10.35 -1.13
C MET A 330 9.96 -11.71 -0.66
N HIS A 331 9.50 -11.80 0.59
CA HIS A 331 8.91 -13.01 1.14
C HIS A 331 7.70 -13.52 0.37
N LEU A 332 6.89 -12.61 -0.16
CA LEU A 332 5.73 -12.88 -1.00
C LEU A 332 6.09 -13.16 -2.47
N GLY A 333 7.38 -13.11 -2.84
CA GLY A 333 7.85 -13.34 -4.21
C GLY A 333 7.65 -12.16 -5.16
N LEU A 334 7.32 -10.98 -4.64
CA LEU A 334 6.94 -9.82 -5.43
C LEU A 334 8.16 -9.01 -5.89
N LEU A 335 9.27 -9.09 -5.17
CA LEU A 335 10.51 -8.43 -5.52
C LEU A 335 11.74 -9.27 -5.16
N ARG A 336 12.88 -8.81 -5.63
CA ARG A 336 14.22 -9.34 -5.40
C ARG A 336 15.05 -8.29 -4.69
N ILE A 337 15.93 -8.74 -3.82
CA ILE A 337 16.89 -7.88 -3.10
C ILE A 337 18.29 -8.41 -3.40
N GLY A 338 19.17 -7.57 -3.91
CA GLY A 338 20.57 -7.89 -4.17
C GLY A 338 21.51 -6.86 -3.57
N GLU A 339 22.80 -7.11 -3.72
CA GLU A 339 23.86 -6.22 -3.25
C GLU A 339 24.75 -5.82 -4.44
N ASP A 340 24.88 -4.51 -4.65
CA ASP A 340 25.82 -3.91 -5.60
C ASP A 340 27.09 -3.49 -4.86
N GLU A 341 28.26 -3.77 -5.45
CA GLU A 341 29.56 -3.56 -4.81
C GLU A 341 29.84 -2.09 -4.44
N HIS A 342 29.22 -1.14 -5.14
CA HIS A 342 29.47 0.29 -4.96
C HIS A 342 28.25 1.05 -4.41
N LYS A 343 27.04 0.60 -4.75
CA LYS A 343 25.79 1.30 -4.44
C LYS A 343 25.01 0.67 -3.29
N GLY A 344 25.47 -0.47 -2.77
CA GLY A 344 24.86 -1.20 -1.66
C GLY A 344 23.59 -1.95 -2.09
N THR A 345 22.61 -2.05 -1.19
CA THR A 345 21.40 -2.82 -1.43
C THR A 345 20.61 -2.27 -2.63
N VAL A 346 20.27 -3.16 -3.55
CA VAL A 346 19.45 -2.89 -4.74
C VAL A 346 18.22 -3.78 -4.76
N ILE A 347 17.13 -3.29 -5.35
CA ILE A 347 15.87 -4.05 -5.45
C ILE A 347 15.32 -4.02 -6.87
N GLN A 348 14.57 -5.05 -7.22
CA GLN A 348 13.83 -5.13 -8.48
C GLN A 348 12.52 -5.89 -8.28
N ILE A 349 11.43 -5.39 -8.86
CA ILE A 349 10.13 -6.06 -8.87
C ILE A 349 10.19 -7.27 -9.81
N SER A 350 9.70 -8.41 -9.34
CA SER A 350 9.66 -9.63 -10.15
C SER A 350 8.51 -9.55 -11.17
N LYS A 351 8.64 -10.26 -12.30
CA LYS A 351 7.54 -10.35 -13.29
C LYS A 351 6.25 -10.92 -12.68
N LEU A 352 6.38 -11.83 -11.71
CA LEU A 352 5.25 -12.37 -10.96
C LEU A 352 4.65 -11.29 -10.06
N GLY A 353 5.48 -10.56 -9.33
CA GLY A 353 5.08 -9.48 -8.44
C GLY A 353 4.29 -8.41 -9.16
N SER A 354 4.80 -7.95 -10.31
CA SER A 354 4.12 -6.93 -11.12
C SER A 354 2.69 -7.34 -11.50
N ARG A 355 2.50 -8.58 -11.98
CA ARG A 355 1.16 -9.11 -12.32
C ARG A 355 0.23 -9.20 -11.10
N ILE A 356 0.73 -9.64 -9.96
CA ILE A 356 -0.07 -9.75 -8.72
C ILE A 356 -0.49 -8.37 -8.22
N ILE A 357 0.43 -7.40 -8.21
CA ILE A 357 0.19 -6.03 -7.73
C ILE A 357 -0.84 -5.33 -8.62
N GLU A 358 -0.72 -5.45 -9.95
CA GLU A 358 -1.66 -4.84 -10.89
C GLU A 358 -3.07 -5.47 -10.83
N GLY A 359 -3.13 -6.79 -10.59
CA GLY A 359 -4.38 -7.54 -10.55
C GLY A 359 -5.13 -7.49 -9.20
N THR A 360 -4.56 -6.89 -8.15
CA THR A 360 -5.12 -6.96 -6.80
C THR A 360 -5.44 -5.58 -6.23
N TYR A 361 -6.64 -5.47 -5.65
CA TYR A 361 -7.10 -4.29 -4.93
C TYR A 361 -7.78 -4.69 -3.62
N VAL A 362 -7.47 -3.97 -2.54
CA VAL A 362 -8.08 -4.10 -1.21
C VAL A 362 -8.76 -2.77 -0.83
N PRO A 363 -10.10 -2.73 -0.73
CA PRO A 363 -10.83 -1.54 -0.30
C PRO A 363 -10.42 -1.05 1.10
N ASP A 364 -10.69 0.23 1.39
CA ASP A 364 -10.34 0.86 2.66
C ASP A 364 -11.05 0.30 3.89
N GLU A 365 -12.27 -0.18 3.71
CA GLU A 365 -13.14 -0.68 4.79
C GLU A 365 -12.84 -2.14 5.18
N ASN A 366 -11.73 -2.72 4.72
CA ASN A 366 -11.42 -4.15 4.94
C ASN A 366 -10.12 -4.42 5.71
N PRO A 367 -9.83 -3.75 6.85
CA PRO A 367 -8.76 -4.18 7.74
C PRO A 367 -9.13 -5.52 8.40
N LEU A 368 -8.11 -6.30 8.79
CA LEU A 368 -8.34 -7.45 9.67
C LEU A 368 -8.59 -6.94 11.09
N VAL A 369 -9.65 -7.45 11.73
CA VAL A 369 -9.87 -7.26 13.15
C VAL A 369 -8.97 -8.27 13.87
N LEU A 370 -8.01 -7.76 14.62
CA LEU A 370 -7.17 -8.58 15.49
C LEU A 370 -7.86 -8.65 16.85
N ASP A 371 -8.29 -9.83 17.26
CA ASP A 371 -8.65 -10.08 18.65
C ASP A 371 -7.33 -10.09 19.44
N VAL A 372 -7.09 -9.04 20.23
CA VAL A 372 -5.90 -8.89 21.09
C VAL A 372 -6.21 -9.38 22.49
#